data_AF-A0A1F2RUF8-F1
#
_entry.id   AF-A0A1F2RUF8-F1
#
_cell.length_a   1.000
_cell.length_b   1.000
_cell.length_c   1.000
_cell.angle_alpha   90.00
_cell.angle_beta   90.00
_cell.angle_gamma   90.00
#
_symmetry.space_group_name_H-M   'P 1'
#
loop_
_entity.id
_entity.type
_entity.pdbx_description
1 polymer ?
#
loop_
_entity_poly.entity_id
_entity_poly.type
_entity_poly.pdbx_seq_one_letter_code
_entity_poly.pdbx_strand_id
1 'polypeptide(L)' 'MTCKDVSLLLSTGQLDDAPLSRRLAVRLHLALCRHCTAFRRQLERLARAARAAGREFDREPTSDFESKVGKRLESEG' A
#
# COMPACT_ATOMS: atom_id res chain seq x y z
N MET A 1 21.30 9.04 10.93
CA MET A 1 20.22 8.71 9.98
C MET A 1 19.39 9.97 9.74
N THR A 2 19.18 10.35 8.48
CA THR A 2 18.45 11.58 8.11
C THR A 2 16.98 11.29 7.82
N CYS A 3 16.13 12.31 7.87
CA CYS A 3 14.71 12.17 7.52
C CYS A 3 14.52 11.59 6.09
N LYS A 4 15.39 11.97 5.15
CA LYS A 4 15.37 11.49 3.75
C LYS A 4 15.61 9.98 3.65
N ASP A 5 16.60 9.47 4.39
CA ASP A 5 16.91 8.04 4.43
C ASP A 5 15.72 7.25 4.99
N VAL A 6 15.11 7.74 6.08
CA VAL A 6 13.92 7.13 6.69
C VAL A 6 12.74 7.15 5.75
N SER A 7 12.44 8.28 5.11
CA SER A 7 11.31 8.36 4.18
C SER A 7 11.50 7.42 2.99
N LEU A 8 12.74 7.27 2.49
CA LEU A 8 13.03 6.35 1.41
C LEU A 8 12.80 4.90 1.85
N LEU A 9 13.42 4.49 2.97
CA LEU A 9 13.26 3.15 3.56
C LEU A 9 11.80 2.78 3.84
N LEU A 10 11.01 3.72 4.35
CA LEU A 10 9.58 3.50 4.61
C LEU A 10 8.76 3.36 3.32
N SER A 11 9.11 4.10 2.27
CA SER A 11 8.35 4.09 1.01
C SER A 11 8.66 2.88 0.15
N THR A 12 9.91 2.40 0.18
CA THR A 12 10.36 1.25 -0.62
C THR A 12 10.05 -0.09 0.03
N GLY A 13 9.62 -0.11 1.31
CA GLY A 13 9.39 -1.35 2.05
C GLY A 13 10.67 -2.09 2.46
N GLN A 14 11.85 -1.54 2.16
CA GLN A 14 13.14 -2.18 2.45
C GLN A 14 13.51 -2.21 3.94
N LEU A 15 12.62 -1.71 4.81
CA LEU A 15 12.82 -1.80 6.25
C LEU A 15 12.77 -3.25 6.76
N ASP A 16 12.02 -4.13 6.08
CA ASP A 16 11.90 -5.53 6.49
C ASP A 16 13.16 -6.36 6.19
N ASP A 17 13.79 -6.11 5.04
CA ASP A 17 15.07 -6.72 4.63
C ASP A 17 16.31 -6.06 5.27
N ALA A 18 16.14 -4.95 5.97
CA ALA A 18 17.25 -4.24 6.57
C ALA A 18 17.83 -4.96 7.81
N PRO A 19 19.15 -4.89 8.06
CA PRO A 19 19.76 -5.43 9.27
C PRO A 19 19.17 -4.82 10.54
N LEU A 20 19.17 -5.59 11.64
CA LEU A 20 18.51 -5.23 12.90
C LEU A 20 18.96 -3.87 13.46
N SER A 21 20.24 -3.53 13.32
CA SER A 21 20.78 -2.22 13.73
C SER A 21 20.11 -1.06 12.99
N ARG A 22 19.84 -1.23 11.70
CA ARG A 22 19.19 -0.22 10.86
C ARG A 22 17.70 -0.11 11.19
N ARG A 23 17.03 -1.25 11.44
CA ARG A 23 15.65 -1.26 11.95
C ARG A 23 15.52 -0.51 13.28
N LEU A 24 16.48 -0.70 14.20
CA LEU A 24 16.49 -0.01 15.49
C LEU A 24 16.72 1.49 15.33
N ALA A 25 17.66 1.90 14.47
CA ALA A 25 17.88 3.32 14.16
C ALA A 25 16.60 3.99 13.62
N VAL A 26 15.87 3.33 12.72
CA VAL A 26 14.59 3.81 12.19
C VAL A 26 13.54 3.97 13.29
N ARG A 27 13.41 2.98 14.17
CA ARG A 27 12.48 3.06 15.32
C ARG A 27 12.81 4.23 16.24
N LEU A 28 14.09 4.42 16.55
CA LEU A 28 14.55 5.52 17.40
C LEU A 28 14.22 6.89 16.76
N HIS A 29 14.51 7.06 15.48
CA HIS A 29 14.19 8.31 14.79
C HIS A 29 12.70 8.59 14.68
N LEU A 30 11.85 7.56 14.49
CA LEU A 30 10.40 7.75 14.53
C LEU A 30 9.93 8.21 15.91
N ALA A 31 10.53 7.72 16.99
CA ALA A 31 10.22 8.18 18.34
C ALA A 31 10.62 9.66 18.56
N LEU A 32 11.70 10.12 17.93
CA LEU A 32 12.22 11.50 18.07
C LEU A 32 11.58 12.49 17.08
N CYS A 33 11.27 12.06 15.85
CA CYS A 33 10.85 12.91 14.75
C CYS A 33 9.34 12.74 14.47
N ARG A 34 8.56 13.75 14.86
CA ARG A 34 7.11 13.81 14.61
C ARG A 34 6.75 13.71 13.12
N HIS A 35 7.56 14.27 12.23
CA HIS A 35 7.28 14.35 10.79
C HIS A 35 7.38 12.96 10.16
N CYS A 36 8.43 12.22 10.46
CA CYS A 36 8.58 10.85 9.96
C CYS A 36 7.50 9.92 10.53
N THR A 37 7.06 10.13 11.77
CA THR A 37 5.93 9.39 12.35
C THR A 37 4.60 9.71 11.67
N ALA A 38 4.34 10.99 11.34
CA ALA A 38 3.16 11.37 10.57
C ALA A 38 3.20 10.76 9.15
N PHE A 39 4.35 10.81 8.49
CA PHE A 39 4.55 10.23 7.16
C PHE A 39 4.30 8.72 7.15
N ARG A 40 4.85 7.98 8.12
CA ARG A 40 4.56 6.54 8.28
C ARG A 40 3.06 6.28 8.40
N ARG A 41 2.34 7.06 9.22
CA ARG A 41 0.88 6.92 9.37
C ARG A 41 0.14 7.18 8.06
N GLN A 42 0.59 8.13 7.24
CA GLN A 42 0.03 8.39 5.92
C GLN A 42 0.24 7.21 4.98
N LEU A 43 1.46 6.67 4.91
CA LEU A 43 1.77 5.48 4.11
C LEU A 43 0.92 4.27 4.51
N GLU A 44 0.75 4.02 5.82
CA GLU A 44 -0.10 2.91 6.28
C GLU A 44 -1.58 3.10 5.89
N ARG A 45 -2.09 4.34 5.85
CA ARG A 45 -3.45 4.61 5.35
C ARG A 45 -3.57 4.34 3.86
N LEU A 46 -2.60 4.80 3.06
CA LEU A 46 -2.56 4.54 1.62
C LEU A 46 -2.48 3.04 1.34
N ALA A 47 -1.60 2.32 2.03
CA ALA A 47 -1.46 0.87 1.89
C ALA A 47 -2.74 0.13 2.25
N ARG A 48 -3.45 0.55 3.31
CA ARG A 48 -4.76 -0.01 3.67
C ARG A 48 -5.82 0.23 2.60
N ALA A 49 -5.91 1.46 2.07
CA ALA A 49 -6.83 1.80 1.00
C ALA A 49 -6.55 1.01 -0.28
N ALA A 50 -5.28 0.91 -0.69
CA ALA A 50 -4.85 0.13 -1.84
C ALA A 50 -5.20 -1.35 -1.71
N ARG A 51 -4.98 -1.96 -0.54
CA ARG A 51 -5.36 -3.36 -0.25
C ARG A 51 -6.87 -3.57 -0.21
N ALA A 52 -7.64 -2.57 0.23
CA ALA A 52 -9.09 -2.63 0.21
C ALA A 52 -9.62 -2.60 -1.24
N ALA A 53 -9.11 -1.66 -2.04
CA ALA A 53 -9.44 -1.56 -3.46
C ALA A 53 -9.02 -2.83 -4.23
N GLY A 54 -7.81 -3.34 -4.01
CA GLY A 54 -7.33 -4.58 -4.63
C GLY A 54 -8.23 -5.78 -4.36
N ARG A 55 -8.78 -5.92 -3.15
CA ARG A 55 -9.74 -6.98 -2.82
C ARG A 55 -11.10 -6.82 -3.51
N GLU A 56 -11.47 -5.61 -3.90
CA GLU A 56 -12.67 -5.39 -4.71
C GLU A 56 -12.45 -5.84 -6.16
N PHE A 57 -11.24 -5.66 -6.69
CA PHE A 57 -10.87 -6.15 -8.02
C PHE A 57 -10.67 -7.67 -8.08
N ASP A 58 -10.11 -8.28 -7.04
CA ASP A 58 -9.94 -9.74 -6.92
C ASP A 58 -11.26 -10.46 -6.57
N ARG A 59 -12.36 -9.74 -6.36
CA ARG A 59 -13.66 -10.36 -6.18
C ARG A 59 -14.06 -11.05 -7.48
N GLU A 60 -14.17 -12.37 -7.43
CA GLU A 60 -14.59 -13.20 -8.56
C GLU A 60 -15.87 -12.61 -9.18
N PRO A 61 -15.89 -12.39 -10.50
CA PRO A 61 -17.07 -11.84 -11.16
C PRO A 61 -18.25 -12.76 -10.89
N THR A 62 -19.43 -12.16 -10.63
CA THR A 62 -20.66 -12.92 -10.40
C THR A 62 -20.90 -13.88 -11.58
N SER A 63 -21.49 -15.05 -11.34
CA SER A 63 -21.78 -16.04 -12.41
C SER A 63 -22.62 -15.48 -13.58
N ASP A 64 -23.30 -14.36 -13.39
CA ASP A 64 -24.07 -13.63 -14.41
C ASP A 64 -23.21 -12.67 -15.29
N PHE A 65 -21.92 -12.53 -14.99
CA PHE A 65 -21.02 -11.57 -15.65
C PHE A 65 -20.90 -11.85 -17.15
N GLU A 66 -20.67 -13.10 -17.55
CA GLU A 66 -20.57 -13.50 -18.95
C GLU A 66 -21.88 -13.23 -19.71
N SER A 67 -23.02 -13.53 -19.09
CA SER A 67 -24.35 -13.26 -19.64
C SER A 67 -24.60 -11.77 -19.86
N LYS A 68 -24.13 -10.90 -18.95
CA LYS A 68 -24.22 -9.44 -19.09
C LYS A 68 -23.30 -8.88 -20.16
N VAL A 69 -22.08 -9.40 -20.28
CA VAL A 69 -21.12 -8.96 -21.30
C VAL A 69 -21.64 -9.34 -22.69
N GLY A 70 -22.16 -10.55 -22.87
CA GLY A 70 -22.79 -10.98 -24.12
C GLY A 70 -23.93 -10.05 -24.54
N LYS A 71 -24.88 -9.78 -23.63
CA LYS A 71 -26.01 -8.88 -23.91
C LYS A 71 -25.61 -7.47 -24.30
N ARG A 72 -24.49 -6.93 -23.78
CA ARG A 72 -24.00 -5.61 -24.17
C ARG A 72 -23.45 -5.60 -25.59
N LEU A 73 -22.62 -6.58 -25.93
CA LEU A 73 -22.03 -6.71 -27.26
C LEU A 73 -23.10 -6.90 -28.35
N GLU A 74 -24.18 -7.61 -28.03
CA GLU A 74 -25.34 -7.78 -28.93
C GLU A 74 -26.17 -6.51 -29.10
N SER A 75 -26.16 -5.59 -28.13
CA SER A 75 -26.91 -4.34 -28.19
C SER A 75 -26.18 -3.20 -28.91
N GLU A 76 -24.88 -3.37 -29.17
CA GLU A 76 -24.01 -2.39 -29.83
C GLU A 76 -23.65 -2.78 -31.28
N GLY A 77 -24.14 -3.93 -31.77
CA GLY A 77 -24.02 -4.39 -33.16
C GLY A 77 -25.35 -4.34 -33.91
#